data_AF-A0A2T4XCH1-F1
#
_entry.id   AF-A0A2T4XCH1-F1
#
_cell.length_a   1.000
_cell.length_b   1.000
_cell.length_c   1.000
_cell.angle_alpha   90.00
_cell.angle_beta   90.00
_cell.angle_gamma   90.00
#
_symmetry.space_group_name_H-M   'P 1'
#
loop_
_entity.id
_entity.type
_entity.pdbx_description
1 polymer ?
#
loop_
_entity_poly.entity_id
_entity_poly.type
_entity_poly.pdbx_seq_one_letter_code
_entity_poly.pdbx_strand_id
1 'polypeptide(L)'
;MKISLLSLSLFQRLIPRLISCQLPSQFSYQFPSHSQFSSRNRSLGIPSALFFALGLMVTLASSYEAVAQTEPVNGMKVNTPSVVAFTNATIYLSPDEVVENGTLVIRNGKVEAAGANVAVPADARVMDMSGKTIYPGLIDPFTNVGMAKQEEETESGARSWNPHLRAQMSASEIYHTEDEGIEGLRKQGFTTVLTAPDMGIFRGQAAVTALKDGPVSSKVIRSDVAQSATLTTSWDFGFAYPTSAIGVIAFLRQTLYDADWYERAWEAYLEDPASVERPETNEALEALGSVVRGETPLIFETRSDEEIQRV
;
A
#
# COMPACT_ATOMS: atom_id res chain seq x y z
N MET A 1 -1.05 -37.15 26.50
CA MET A 1 -2.48 -37.07 26.86
C MET A 1 -3.21 -36.53 25.64
N LYS A 2 -4.00 -37.37 24.97
CA LYS A 2 -4.81 -37.04 23.77
C LYS A 2 -6.17 -36.48 24.20
N ILE A 3 -6.81 -35.69 23.32
CA ILE A 3 -8.25 -35.40 23.07
C ILE A 3 -8.39 -33.90 22.74
N SER A 4 -9.24 -33.39 21.84
CA SER A 4 -9.74 -33.72 20.50
C SER A 4 -10.60 -32.51 20.06
N LEU A 5 -10.64 -32.25 18.75
CA LEU A 5 -11.44 -31.33 17.94
C LEU A 5 -12.94 -31.15 18.29
N LEU A 6 -13.49 -29.97 17.96
CA LEU A 6 -14.84 -29.61 17.41
C LEU A 6 -15.20 -28.19 17.88
N SER A 7 -15.83 -27.25 17.16
CA SER A 7 -16.49 -27.18 15.85
C SER A 7 -16.68 -25.69 15.53
N LEU A 8 -16.57 -25.34 14.25
CA LEU A 8 -17.08 -24.10 13.65
C LEU A 8 -18.59 -23.94 13.95
N SER A 9 -19.02 -22.76 14.40
CA SER A 9 -20.30 -22.12 14.05
C SER A 9 -20.43 -20.78 14.79
N LEU A 10 -21.17 -19.84 14.20
CA LEU A 10 -21.49 -18.47 14.70
C LEU A 10 -20.55 -17.35 14.27
N PHE A 11 -20.38 -17.19 12.95
CA PHE A 11 -20.11 -15.91 12.32
C PHE A 11 -21.35 -15.48 11.54
N GLN A 12 -22.33 -14.86 12.22
CA GLN A 12 -23.40 -14.04 11.61
C GLN A 12 -24.37 -13.57 12.71
N ARG A 13 -24.20 -12.33 13.19
CA ARG A 13 -25.26 -11.49 13.78
C ARG A 13 -24.68 -10.13 14.19
N LEU A 14 -24.68 -9.18 13.25
CA LEU A 14 -24.48 -7.75 13.53
C LEU A 14 -25.40 -6.92 12.61
N ILE A 15 -26.51 -6.41 13.19
CA ILE A 15 -27.10 -5.05 13.07
C ILE A 15 -27.70 -4.60 11.70
N PRO A 16 -28.70 -3.68 11.58
CA PRO A 16 -29.45 -2.90 12.60
C PRO A 16 -30.99 -3.00 12.57
N ARG A 17 -31.62 -2.64 13.71
CA ARG A 17 -32.97 -2.04 13.77
C ARG A 17 -32.80 -0.54 13.96
N LEU A 18 -33.22 0.26 12.98
CA LEU A 18 -33.42 1.70 13.12
C LEU A 18 -34.92 2.03 13.07
N ILE A 19 -35.28 2.95 13.95
CA ILE A 19 -36.62 3.27 14.42
C ILE A 19 -37.29 4.27 13.48
N SER A 20 -38.59 4.03 13.31
CA SER A 20 -39.61 4.81 12.61
C SER A 20 -39.60 6.31 12.94
N CYS A 21 -39.56 7.14 11.90
CA CYS A 21 -39.94 8.55 11.98
C CYS A 21 -41.08 8.81 10.98
N GLN A 22 -42.22 9.23 11.53
CA GLN A 22 -43.51 9.41 10.88
C GLN A 22 -43.57 10.78 10.20
N LEU A 23 -43.77 10.81 8.89
CA LEU A 23 -44.06 12.04 8.12
C LEU A 23 -45.58 12.20 7.99
N PRO A 24 -46.17 13.38 8.28
CA PRO A 24 -47.59 13.60 8.09
C PRO A 24 -47.92 13.91 6.62
N SER A 25 -49.02 13.32 6.21
CA SER A 25 -49.83 13.57 5.03
C SER A 25 -50.19 15.04 4.79
N GLN A 26 -50.46 15.36 3.51
CA GLN A 26 -51.47 16.29 2.97
C GLN A 26 -50.85 17.19 1.89
N PHE A 27 -50.82 16.73 0.64
CA PHE A 27 -50.96 17.62 -0.52
C PHE A 27 -51.61 16.88 -1.67
N SER A 28 -52.88 17.18 -1.86
CA SER A 28 -53.76 16.69 -2.91
C SER A 28 -53.45 17.42 -4.22
N TYR A 29 -53.08 16.69 -5.27
CA TYR A 29 -53.23 17.18 -6.64
C TYR A 29 -53.99 16.15 -7.46
N GLN A 30 -55.17 16.59 -7.87
CA GLN A 30 -56.17 15.85 -8.62
C GLN A 30 -55.90 16.04 -10.10
N PHE A 31 -55.48 14.98 -10.79
CA PHE A 31 -55.41 14.95 -12.26
C PHE A 31 -56.64 14.21 -12.81
N PRO A 32 -57.31 14.75 -13.85
CA PRO A 32 -58.59 14.22 -14.31
C PRO A 32 -58.41 12.97 -15.18
N SER A 33 -59.42 12.11 -15.04
CA SER A 33 -59.71 10.89 -15.76
C SER A 33 -59.80 11.07 -17.28
N HIS A 34 -59.25 10.13 -18.05
CA HIS A 34 -59.91 9.70 -19.28
C HIS A 34 -59.73 8.20 -19.55
N SER A 35 -60.89 7.55 -19.59
CA SER A 35 -61.31 6.41 -20.43
C SER A 35 -60.48 5.13 -20.45
N GLN A 36 -61.10 4.12 -19.84
CA GLN A 36 -60.97 2.71 -20.15
C GLN A 36 -61.03 2.44 -21.67
N PHE A 37 -60.13 1.61 -22.17
CA PHE A 37 -60.36 0.87 -23.42
C PHE A 37 -60.24 -0.63 -23.17
N SER A 38 -61.31 -1.31 -23.57
CA SER A 38 -61.67 -2.68 -23.27
C SER A 38 -61.21 -3.62 -24.38
N SER A 39 -60.77 -4.81 -23.97
CA SER A 39 -60.83 -6.08 -24.69
C SER A 39 -59.99 -6.23 -25.97
N ARG A 40 -59.10 -7.24 -25.98
CA ARG A 40 -59.41 -8.58 -26.50
C ARG A 40 -58.14 -9.42 -26.54
N ASN A 41 -58.21 -10.57 -25.88
CA ASN A 41 -57.39 -11.73 -26.15
C ASN A 41 -57.34 -12.03 -27.65
N ARG A 42 -56.14 -12.21 -28.19
CA ARG A 42 -55.87 -13.23 -29.22
C ARG A 42 -54.46 -13.78 -29.06
N SER A 43 -54.44 -15.01 -28.57
CA SER A 43 -53.34 -15.96 -28.62
C SER A 43 -52.78 -16.11 -30.03
N LEU A 44 -51.46 -16.06 -30.18
CA LEU A 44 -50.76 -16.89 -31.16
C LEU A 44 -49.35 -17.17 -30.63
N GLY A 45 -49.10 -18.43 -30.29
CA GLY A 45 -47.86 -18.90 -29.68
C GLY A 45 -46.74 -19.01 -30.70
N ILE A 46 -45.58 -18.51 -30.32
CA ILE A 46 -44.28 -18.86 -30.88
C ILE A 46 -43.37 -19.15 -29.67
N PRO A 47 -42.67 -20.29 -29.61
CA PRO A 47 -41.96 -20.71 -28.40
C PRO A 47 -40.75 -19.79 -28.14
N SER A 48 -40.86 -18.98 -27.09
CA SER A 48 -39.89 -17.99 -26.59
C SER A 48 -38.68 -18.60 -25.87
N ALA A 49 -38.49 -19.92 -25.95
CA ALA A 49 -37.42 -20.62 -25.22
C ALA A 49 -36.05 -20.57 -25.92
N LEU A 50 -35.98 -20.28 -27.24
CA LEU A 50 -34.71 -20.28 -27.97
C LEU A 50 -33.97 -18.93 -27.96
N PHE A 51 -34.67 -17.82 -27.70
CA PHE A 51 -34.04 -16.49 -27.60
C PHE A 51 -33.50 -16.19 -26.19
N PHE A 52 -33.98 -16.89 -25.16
CA PHE A 52 -33.53 -16.66 -23.79
C PHE A 52 -32.22 -17.39 -23.44
N ALA A 53 -31.87 -18.45 -24.17
CA ALA A 53 -30.62 -19.18 -23.95
C ALA A 53 -29.39 -18.52 -24.60
N LEU A 54 -29.57 -17.75 -25.68
CA LEU A 54 -28.47 -17.03 -26.34
C LEU A 54 -28.20 -15.65 -25.71
N GLY A 55 -29.20 -15.04 -25.05
CA GLY A 55 -29.04 -13.77 -24.34
C GLY A 55 -28.34 -13.88 -22.98
N LEU A 56 -28.30 -15.07 -22.38
CA LEU A 56 -27.68 -15.30 -21.06
C LEU A 56 -26.19 -15.68 -21.14
N MET A 57 -25.66 -15.97 -22.33
CA MET A 57 -24.27 -16.40 -22.53
C MET A 57 -23.31 -15.28 -22.95
N VAL A 58 -23.81 -14.04 -23.07
CA VAL A 58 -23.02 -12.87 -23.52
C VAL A 58 -22.68 -11.89 -22.38
N THR A 59 -23.21 -12.08 -21.17
CA THR A 59 -22.97 -11.17 -20.03
C THR A 59 -21.81 -11.55 -19.12
N LEU A 60 -21.09 -12.65 -19.39
CA LEU A 60 -19.94 -13.09 -18.59
C LEU A 60 -18.57 -12.74 -19.18
N ALA A 61 -18.53 -12.00 -20.30
CA ALA A 61 -17.32 -11.31 -20.72
C ALA A 61 -17.29 -9.92 -20.08
N SER A 62 -17.26 -9.88 -18.74
CA SER A 62 -16.80 -8.67 -18.05
C SER A 62 -15.34 -8.49 -18.43
N SER A 63 -15.12 -7.54 -19.33
CA SER A 63 -13.82 -6.99 -19.65
C SER A 63 -13.14 -6.57 -18.34
N TYR A 64 -12.11 -7.33 -17.94
CA TYR A 64 -11.13 -6.86 -16.97
C TYR A 64 -10.29 -5.79 -17.65
N GLU A 65 -10.82 -4.59 -17.81
CA GLU A 65 -9.97 -3.44 -18.12
C GLU A 65 -9.28 -3.02 -16.83
N ALA A 66 -7.99 -3.36 -16.74
CA ALA A 66 -7.09 -2.79 -15.77
C ALA A 66 -6.88 -1.30 -16.10
N VAL A 67 -7.71 -0.43 -15.54
CA VAL A 67 -7.46 1.01 -15.56
C VAL A 67 -6.35 1.27 -14.53
N ALA A 68 -5.10 1.28 -14.99
CA ALA A 68 -3.92 1.49 -14.16
C ALA A 68 -3.53 2.97 -14.00
N GLN A 69 -4.27 3.90 -14.61
CA GLN A 69 -3.92 5.33 -14.63
C GLN A 69 -5.09 6.18 -14.15
N THR A 70 -4.82 7.04 -13.17
CA THR A 70 -5.78 7.99 -12.59
C THR A 70 -5.73 9.36 -13.24
N GLU A 71 -4.70 9.62 -14.05
CA GLU A 71 -4.51 10.86 -14.80
C GLU A 71 -4.90 10.70 -16.27
N PRO A 72 -5.46 11.75 -16.90
CA PRO A 72 -5.72 11.73 -18.34
C PRO A 72 -4.40 11.63 -19.12
N VAL A 73 -4.34 10.68 -20.07
CA VAL A 73 -3.20 10.58 -20.98
C VAL A 73 -3.23 11.77 -21.94
N ASN A 74 -2.36 12.75 -21.72
CA ASN A 74 -2.13 13.82 -22.68
C ASN A 74 -1.17 13.32 -23.77
N GLY A 75 -1.70 12.68 -24.83
CA GLY A 75 -0.91 12.27 -26.00
C GLY A 75 -1.36 10.97 -26.65
N MET A 76 -0.57 10.50 -27.63
CA MET A 76 -0.80 9.20 -28.28
C MET A 76 -0.43 8.07 -27.31
N LYS A 77 -1.37 7.15 -27.06
CA LYS A 77 -1.13 5.95 -26.27
C LYS A 77 -0.11 5.06 -26.99
N VAL A 78 1.10 4.94 -26.44
CA VAL A 78 2.10 3.99 -26.94
C VAL A 78 1.65 2.60 -26.52
N ASN A 79 1.15 1.81 -27.48
CA ASN A 79 0.82 0.41 -27.27
C ASN A 79 2.12 -0.42 -27.31
N THR A 80 2.88 -0.42 -26.22
CA THR A 80 3.94 -1.41 -26.01
C THR A 80 3.31 -2.81 -26.11
N PRO A 81 3.95 -3.78 -26.80
CA PRO A 81 3.40 -5.13 -26.90
C PRO A 81 3.07 -5.67 -25.50
N SER A 82 1.82 -6.08 -25.33
CA SER A 82 1.29 -6.59 -24.05
C SER A 82 1.96 -7.89 -23.61
N VAL A 83 2.60 -8.60 -24.55
CA VAL A 83 3.24 -9.88 -24.32
C VAL A 83 4.64 -9.90 -24.93
N VAL A 84 5.63 -10.25 -24.12
CA VAL A 84 7.03 -10.41 -24.55
C VAL A 84 7.53 -11.77 -24.07
N ALA A 85 8.20 -12.50 -24.95
CA ALA A 85 8.84 -13.77 -24.64
C ALA A 85 10.36 -13.65 -24.84
N PHE A 86 11.13 -13.85 -23.78
CA PHE A 86 12.58 -13.96 -23.82
C PHE A 86 12.95 -15.43 -23.93
N THR A 87 13.70 -15.81 -24.96
CA THR A 87 14.07 -17.20 -25.28
C THR A 87 15.57 -17.42 -25.19
N ASN A 88 16.00 -18.66 -24.97
CA ASN A 88 17.43 -19.06 -24.90
C ASN A 88 18.26 -18.35 -23.82
N ALA A 89 17.61 -17.87 -22.74
CA ALA A 89 18.32 -17.24 -21.63
C ALA A 89 18.72 -18.26 -20.56
N THR A 90 19.77 -17.97 -19.79
CA THR A 90 19.95 -18.62 -18.48
C THR A 90 19.09 -17.89 -17.46
N ILE A 91 18.09 -18.54 -16.87
CA ILE A 91 17.11 -17.91 -15.98
C ILE A 91 17.30 -18.43 -14.56
N TYR A 92 17.47 -17.52 -13.60
CA TYR A 92 17.42 -17.83 -12.18
C TYR A 92 15.97 -17.67 -11.69
N LEU A 93 15.33 -18.77 -11.29
CA LEU A 93 13.97 -18.75 -10.73
C LEU A 93 14.00 -18.59 -9.21
N SER A 94 14.99 -19.23 -8.58
CA SER A 94 15.29 -19.14 -7.16
C SER A 94 16.80 -19.32 -6.95
N PRO A 95 17.34 -19.12 -5.74
CA PRO A 95 18.76 -19.33 -5.47
C PRO A 95 19.27 -20.74 -5.84
N ASP A 96 18.39 -21.74 -5.78
CA ASP A 96 18.73 -23.15 -6.01
C ASP A 96 18.25 -23.67 -7.38
N GLU A 97 17.53 -22.84 -8.15
CA GLU A 97 16.90 -23.25 -9.41
C GLU A 97 17.34 -22.35 -10.56
N VAL A 98 18.18 -22.93 -11.44
CA VAL A 98 18.68 -22.29 -12.65
C VAL A 98 18.23 -23.09 -13.86
N VAL A 99 17.65 -22.39 -14.83
CA VAL A 99 17.17 -22.96 -16.08
C VAL A 99 18.06 -22.48 -17.22
N GLU A 100 18.81 -23.39 -17.81
CA GLU A 100 19.58 -23.12 -19.03
C GLU A 100 18.70 -23.18 -20.27
N ASN A 101 18.97 -22.32 -21.25
CA ASN A 101 18.19 -22.20 -22.50
C ASN A 101 16.67 -22.05 -22.24
N GLY A 102 16.33 -21.36 -21.14
CA GLY A 102 14.96 -21.17 -20.70
C GLY A 102 14.22 -20.11 -21.51
N THR A 103 12.90 -20.16 -21.38
CA THR A 103 11.99 -19.15 -21.91
C THR A 103 11.22 -18.48 -20.78
N LEU A 104 11.20 -17.14 -20.78
CA LEU A 104 10.43 -16.29 -19.86
C LEU A 104 9.36 -15.52 -20.65
N VAL A 105 8.11 -15.65 -20.26
CA VAL A 105 6.97 -14.95 -20.86
C VAL A 105 6.43 -13.92 -19.87
N ILE A 106 6.35 -12.67 -20.30
CA ILE A 106 5.76 -11.56 -19.55
C ILE A 106 4.50 -11.10 -20.28
N ARG A 107 3.37 -11.06 -19.57
CA ARG A 107 2.08 -10.57 -20.07
C ARG A 107 1.57 -9.46 -19.15
N ASN A 108 1.26 -8.30 -19.71
CA ASN A 108 0.76 -7.12 -19.01
C ASN A 108 1.63 -6.73 -17.79
N GLY A 109 2.95 -6.81 -17.93
CA GLY A 109 3.91 -6.49 -16.86
C GLY A 109 4.01 -7.54 -15.74
N LYS A 110 3.39 -8.72 -15.90
CA LYS A 110 3.49 -9.84 -14.95
C LYS A 110 4.13 -11.04 -15.62
N VAL A 111 4.87 -11.84 -14.85
CA VAL A 111 5.41 -13.12 -15.32
C VAL A 111 4.25 -14.09 -15.52
N GLU A 112 4.08 -14.58 -16.75
CA GLU A 112 3.07 -15.59 -17.10
C GLU A 112 3.65 -17.00 -16.95
N ALA A 113 4.89 -17.22 -17.43
CA ALA A 113 5.58 -18.49 -17.31
C ALA A 113 7.10 -18.31 -17.44
N ALA A 114 7.89 -19.17 -16.78
CA ALA A 114 9.34 -19.20 -16.90
C ALA A 114 9.85 -20.65 -16.73
N GLY A 115 10.74 -21.13 -17.62
CA GLY A 115 11.26 -22.49 -17.56
C GLY A 115 11.80 -23.02 -18.89
N ALA A 116 12.32 -24.26 -18.90
CA ALA A 116 12.98 -24.84 -20.07
C ALA A 116 12.01 -25.16 -21.23
N ASN A 117 10.80 -25.63 -20.89
CA ASN A 117 9.80 -26.10 -21.87
C ASN A 117 8.57 -25.17 -21.94
N VAL A 118 8.78 -23.86 -21.79
CA VAL A 118 7.67 -22.89 -21.86
C VAL A 118 7.33 -22.62 -23.32
N ALA A 119 6.09 -22.89 -23.71
CA ALA A 119 5.59 -22.56 -25.03
C ALA A 119 5.47 -21.04 -25.18
N VAL A 120 6.06 -20.51 -26.26
CA VAL A 120 5.95 -19.09 -26.60
C VAL A 120 4.54 -18.81 -27.13
N PRO A 121 3.77 -17.89 -26.52
CA PRO A 121 2.46 -17.51 -27.02
C PRO A 121 2.55 -16.93 -28.44
N ALA A 122 1.57 -17.22 -29.29
CA ALA A 122 1.57 -16.75 -30.68
C ALA A 122 1.46 -15.22 -30.82
N ASP A 123 0.95 -14.55 -29.78
CA ASP A 123 0.83 -13.09 -29.69
C ASP A 123 2.05 -12.41 -29.04
N ALA A 124 3.06 -13.19 -28.60
CA ALA A 124 4.24 -12.66 -27.93
C ALA A 124 5.27 -12.10 -28.92
N ARG A 125 5.84 -10.95 -28.57
CA ARG A 125 7.08 -10.49 -29.20
C ARG A 125 8.24 -11.33 -28.68
N VAL A 126 8.84 -12.12 -29.56
CA VAL A 126 9.97 -12.99 -29.22
C VAL A 126 11.28 -12.20 -29.25
N MET A 127 12.09 -12.35 -28.20
CA MET A 127 13.43 -11.81 -28.09
C MET A 127 14.41 -12.95 -27.77
N ASP A 128 15.43 -13.11 -28.59
CA ASP A 128 16.50 -14.06 -28.34
C ASP A 128 17.50 -13.47 -27.35
N MET A 129 17.71 -14.18 -26.24
CA MET A 129 18.57 -13.80 -25.13
C MET A 129 19.74 -14.79 -24.98
N SER A 130 20.13 -15.45 -26.08
CA SER A 130 21.29 -16.34 -26.15
C SER A 130 22.54 -15.70 -25.54
N GLY A 131 23.16 -16.40 -24.59
CA GLY A 131 24.34 -15.92 -23.86
C GLY A 131 24.07 -14.80 -22.86
N LYS A 132 22.80 -14.48 -22.56
CA LYS A 132 22.39 -13.57 -21.49
C LYS A 132 21.80 -14.34 -20.32
N THR A 133 21.90 -13.72 -19.15
CA THR A 133 21.34 -14.25 -17.90
C THR A 133 20.24 -13.33 -17.40
N ILE A 134 19.11 -13.91 -17.00
CA ILE A 134 17.97 -13.20 -16.42
C ILE A 134 17.91 -13.54 -14.93
N TYR A 135 17.86 -12.49 -14.12
CA TYR A 135 17.68 -12.57 -12.67
C TYR A 135 16.37 -11.91 -12.25
N PRO A 136 15.77 -12.34 -11.14
CA PRO A 136 14.77 -11.53 -10.44
C PRO A 136 15.38 -10.19 -10.06
N GLY A 137 14.56 -9.14 -10.08
CA GLY A 137 14.98 -7.83 -9.59
C GLY A 137 15.35 -7.90 -8.11
N LEU A 138 16.49 -7.30 -7.74
CA LEU A 138 16.92 -7.26 -6.34
C LEU A 138 16.01 -6.31 -5.54
N ILE A 139 15.89 -6.62 -4.24
CA ILE A 139 15.11 -5.84 -3.28
C ILE A 139 16.08 -5.31 -2.23
N ASP A 140 16.12 -3.99 -2.06
CA ASP A 140 16.85 -3.37 -0.96
C ASP A 140 15.90 -3.26 0.26
N PRO A 141 16.22 -3.91 1.40
CA PRO A 141 15.34 -3.93 2.55
C PRO A 141 15.33 -2.62 3.35
N PHE A 142 16.28 -1.70 3.15
CA PHE A 142 16.29 -0.42 3.85
C PHE A 142 17.24 0.60 3.20
N THR A 143 16.69 1.70 2.72
CA THR A 143 17.43 2.81 2.13
C THR A 143 16.76 4.15 2.46
N ASN A 144 17.46 5.26 2.22
CA ASN A 144 16.87 6.61 2.19
C ASN A 144 16.80 7.17 0.76
N VAL A 145 17.09 6.35 -0.27
CA VAL A 145 17.01 6.78 -1.67
C VAL A 145 15.58 7.15 -2.04
N GLY A 146 15.45 8.26 -2.77
CA GLY A 146 14.20 8.84 -3.20
C GLY A 146 13.52 9.68 -2.13
N MET A 147 14.18 10.01 -1.02
CA MET A 147 13.66 10.96 -0.03
C MET A 147 14.05 12.39 -0.39
N ALA A 148 13.08 13.29 -0.41
CA ALA A 148 13.36 14.72 -0.55
C ALA A 148 14.17 15.23 0.65
N LYS A 149 15.03 16.22 0.41
CA LYS A 149 15.76 16.87 1.48
C LYS A 149 14.77 17.50 2.46
N GLN A 150 14.85 17.06 3.71
CA GLN A 150 14.03 17.60 4.79
C GLN A 150 14.65 18.90 5.32
N GLU A 151 13.80 19.82 5.77
CA GLU A 151 14.20 21.06 6.42
C GLU A 151 13.75 21.05 7.88
N GLU A 152 14.52 21.73 8.73
CA GLU A 152 14.10 21.98 10.10
C GLU A 152 12.93 22.96 10.12
N GLU A 153 11.86 22.56 10.80
CA GLU A 153 10.61 23.32 10.81
C GLU A 153 10.57 24.18 12.08
N THR A 154 10.64 25.49 11.89
CA THR A 154 10.86 26.49 12.95
C THR A 154 9.57 26.96 13.65
N GLU A 155 8.73 26.01 14.06
CA GLU A 155 7.35 26.15 14.62
C GLU A 155 6.24 25.99 13.58
N SER A 156 5.55 24.85 13.63
CA SER A 156 4.29 24.65 12.88
C SER A 156 3.50 23.47 13.44
N GLY A 157 2.19 23.67 13.60
CA GLY A 157 1.20 22.60 13.75
C GLY A 157 1.21 21.82 15.07
N ALA A 158 0.56 20.66 15.03
CA ALA A 158 0.41 19.73 16.14
C ALA A 158 1.64 18.81 16.27
N ARG A 159 2.83 19.40 16.43
CA ARG A 159 4.10 18.66 16.44
C ARG A 159 4.66 18.46 17.84
N SER A 160 5.56 17.49 17.97
CA SER A 160 6.27 17.23 19.23
C SER A 160 7.14 18.40 19.66
N TRP A 161 7.27 18.59 20.97
CA TRP A 161 8.21 19.53 21.59
C TRP A 161 9.68 19.22 21.25
N ASN A 162 9.99 17.98 20.85
CA ASN A 162 11.32 17.56 20.47
C ASN A 162 11.42 17.36 18.94
N PRO A 163 12.31 18.08 18.24
CA PRO A 163 12.43 18.01 16.77
C PRO A 163 12.95 16.65 16.27
N HIS A 164 13.60 15.86 17.12
CA HIS A 164 14.02 14.49 16.79
C HIS A 164 12.87 13.48 16.71
N LEU A 165 11.65 13.86 17.14
CA LEU A 165 10.45 13.06 16.98
C LEU A 165 9.67 13.49 15.72
N ARG A 166 9.91 12.78 14.61
CA ARG A 166 9.28 13.02 13.30
C ARG A 166 8.48 11.81 12.81
N ALA A 167 7.87 11.06 13.72
CA ALA A 167 7.14 9.82 13.42
C ALA A 167 5.95 10.02 12.44
N GLN A 168 5.43 11.24 12.33
CA GLN A 168 4.35 11.63 11.41
C GLN A 168 4.78 11.74 9.95
N MET A 169 6.08 11.81 9.64
CA MET A 169 6.56 11.93 8.27
C MET A 169 6.27 10.65 7.49
N SER A 170 5.68 10.74 6.30
CA SER A 170 5.51 9.57 5.42
C SER A 170 6.49 9.61 4.25
N ALA A 171 7.27 8.55 4.09
CA ALA A 171 8.15 8.35 2.94
C ALA A 171 7.40 8.44 1.61
N SER A 172 6.12 8.06 1.58
CA SER A 172 5.31 8.11 0.36
C SER A 172 4.99 9.54 -0.08
N GLU A 173 4.89 10.47 0.87
CA GLU A 173 4.58 11.88 0.62
C GLU A 173 5.83 12.68 0.23
N ILE A 174 6.97 12.38 0.87
CA ILE A 174 8.24 13.06 0.60
C ILE A 174 9.08 12.37 -0.49
N TYR A 175 8.50 11.44 -1.25
CA TYR A 175 9.22 10.71 -2.28
C TYR A 175 9.53 11.60 -3.49
N HIS A 176 10.82 11.71 -3.84
CA HIS A 176 11.31 12.48 -4.97
C HIS A 176 11.86 11.58 -6.10
N THR A 177 11.50 11.91 -7.33
CA THR A 177 11.77 11.06 -8.51
C THR A 177 13.17 11.28 -9.10
N GLU A 178 13.75 12.46 -8.88
CA GLU A 178 15.02 12.90 -9.46
C GLU A 178 16.16 12.74 -8.44
N ASP A 179 16.30 11.53 -7.89
CA ASP A 179 17.43 11.18 -7.03
C ASP A 179 18.43 10.36 -7.84
N GLU A 180 19.67 10.83 -7.91
CA GLU A 180 20.79 10.14 -8.58
C GLU A 180 21.01 8.72 -8.03
N GLY A 181 20.67 8.48 -6.76
CA GLY A 181 20.72 7.17 -6.11
C GLY A 181 19.79 6.14 -6.75
N ILE A 182 18.65 6.54 -7.32
CA ILE A 182 17.70 5.64 -7.98
C ILE A 182 18.35 4.99 -9.21
N GLU A 183 19.00 5.79 -10.06
CA GLU A 183 19.66 5.26 -11.26
C GLU A 183 20.86 4.36 -10.88
N GLY A 184 21.60 4.74 -9.83
CA GLY A 184 22.70 3.94 -9.28
C GLY A 184 22.25 2.55 -8.84
N LEU A 185 21.16 2.45 -8.08
CA LEU A 185 20.58 1.19 -7.62
C LEU A 185 20.03 0.35 -8.79
N ARG A 186 19.36 0.96 -9.76
CA ARG A 186 18.86 0.26 -10.96
C ARG A 186 19.98 -0.35 -11.78
N LYS A 187 21.09 0.35 -11.97
CA LYS A 187 22.27 -0.17 -12.69
C LYS A 187 22.89 -1.39 -12.02
N GLN A 188 22.71 -1.52 -10.70
CA GLN A 188 23.15 -2.69 -9.92
C GLN A 188 22.12 -3.83 -9.93
N GLY A 189 20.93 -3.63 -10.50
CA GLY A 189 19.87 -4.65 -10.60
C GLY A 189 18.79 -4.56 -9.52
N PHE A 190 18.79 -3.53 -8.68
CA PHE A 190 17.70 -3.30 -7.73
C PHE A 190 16.47 -2.75 -8.45
N THR A 191 15.31 -3.31 -8.10
CA THR A 191 14.02 -2.94 -8.71
C THR A 191 13.02 -2.40 -7.69
N THR A 192 13.13 -2.82 -6.44
CA THR A 192 12.24 -2.44 -5.35
C THR A 192 13.07 -2.10 -4.12
N VAL A 193 12.67 -1.08 -3.39
CA VAL A 193 13.35 -0.66 -2.15
C VAL A 193 12.32 -0.38 -1.07
N LEU A 194 12.68 -0.63 0.18
CA LEU A 194 12.00 0.00 1.32
C LEU A 194 12.74 1.29 1.63
N THR A 195 12.10 2.43 1.38
CA THR A 195 12.68 3.75 1.64
C THR A 195 12.06 4.37 2.88
N ALA A 196 12.89 4.99 3.72
CA ALA A 196 12.47 5.67 4.93
C ALA A 196 13.09 7.07 5.00
N PRO A 197 12.43 8.04 5.66
CA PRO A 197 13.04 9.34 5.88
C PRO A 197 14.32 9.20 6.72
N ASP A 198 15.25 10.15 6.60
CA ASP A 198 16.61 10.08 7.15
C ASP A 198 16.90 11.06 8.29
N MET A 199 16.05 12.06 8.51
CA MET A 199 16.24 13.10 9.51
C MET A 199 15.61 12.76 10.87
N GLY A 200 16.32 13.06 11.96
CA GLY A 200 15.88 12.86 13.34
C GLY A 200 16.12 11.44 13.90
N ILE A 201 15.59 11.19 15.10
CA ILE A 201 15.71 9.88 15.78
C ILE A 201 14.54 8.97 15.44
N PHE A 202 13.31 9.44 15.64
CA PHE A 202 12.15 8.86 14.97
C PHE A 202 12.01 9.59 13.65
N ARG A 203 12.18 8.86 12.56
CA ARG A 203 12.31 9.46 11.23
C ARG A 203 11.01 9.44 10.45
N GLY A 204 10.07 8.59 10.82
CA GLY A 204 8.76 8.47 10.19
C GLY A 204 8.54 7.13 9.52
N GLN A 205 7.47 7.09 8.74
CA GLN A 205 6.92 5.89 8.12
C GLN A 205 7.66 5.56 6.83
N ALA A 206 8.09 4.30 6.71
CA ALA A 206 8.75 3.75 5.54
C ALA A 206 7.74 3.28 4.49
N ALA A 207 8.10 3.42 3.22
CA ALA A 207 7.29 3.00 2.08
C ALA A 207 8.06 2.04 1.17
N VAL A 208 7.35 1.07 0.59
CA VAL A 208 7.91 0.18 -0.42
C VAL A 208 7.70 0.81 -1.80
N THR A 209 8.79 1.03 -2.52
CA THR A 209 8.80 1.77 -3.77
C THR A 209 9.53 1.02 -4.88
N ALA A 210 8.94 1.01 -6.07
CA ALA A 210 9.56 0.50 -7.28
C ALA A 210 10.47 1.55 -7.91
N LEU A 211 11.70 1.18 -8.25
CA LEU A 211 12.68 2.04 -8.92
C LEU A 211 12.41 2.20 -10.43
N LYS A 212 11.19 1.97 -10.91
CA LYS A 212 10.86 2.11 -12.33
C LYS A 212 10.73 3.57 -12.76
N ASP A 213 10.67 3.81 -14.06
CA ASP A 213 10.29 5.11 -14.62
C ASP A 213 8.78 5.34 -14.50
N GLY A 214 8.37 6.61 -14.52
CA GLY A 214 6.96 7.02 -14.43
C GLY A 214 6.68 7.98 -13.26
N PRO A 215 5.41 8.37 -13.07
CA PRO A 215 5.02 9.25 -11.98
C PRO A 215 5.16 8.56 -10.61
N VAL A 216 5.40 9.35 -9.56
CA VAL A 216 5.58 8.88 -8.17
C VAL A 216 4.43 7.96 -7.73
N SER A 217 3.19 8.31 -8.08
CA SER A 217 1.99 7.53 -7.77
C SER A 217 2.03 6.10 -8.30
N SER A 218 2.75 5.85 -9.40
CA SER A 218 2.90 4.51 -9.97
C SER A 218 4.06 3.72 -9.34
N LYS A 219 4.97 4.39 -8.63
CA LYS A 219 6.18 3.81 -8.03
C LYS A 219 5.93 3.33 -6.61
N VAL A 220 5.16 4.06 -5.82
CA VAL A 220 4.81 3.64 -4.45
C VAL A 220 3.92 2.40 -4.53
N ILE A 221 4.44 1.26 -4.06
CA ILE A 221 3.72 -0.02 -4.03
C ILE A 221 2.85 -0.08 -2.77
N ARG A 222 3.42 0.33 -1.63
CA ARG A 222 2.75 0.33 -0.34
C ARG A 222 3.31 1.43 0.54
N SER A 223 2.44 2.29 1.07
CA SER A 223 2.80 3.29 2.09
C SER A 223 2.76 2.66 3.48
N ASP A 224 3.45 3.32 4.42
CA ASP A 224 3.30 3.15 5.87
C ASP A 224 3.46 1.70 6.35
N VAL A 225 4.53 1.05 5.84
CA VAL A 225 4.81 -0.37 6.08
C VAL A 225 5.49 -0.60 7.42
N ALA A 226 6.31 0.34 7.86
CA ALA A 226 7.04 0.30 9.11
C ALA A 226 7.30 1.72 9.61
N GLN A 227 7.46 1.91 10.92
CA GLN A 227 8.09 3.12 11.46
C GLN A 227 9.61 2.94 11.47
N SER A 228 10.34 4.02 11.21
CA SER A 228 11.80 4.03 11.19
C SER A 228 12.36 4.88 12.34
N ALA A 229 13.33 4.33 13.05
CA ALA A 229 14.09 5.04 14.06
C ALA A 229 15.59 4.68 13.99
N THR A 230 16.46 5.50 14.58
CA THR A 230 17.90 5.22 14.69
C THR A 230 18.36 5.14 16.15
N LEU A 231 19.37 4.31 16.41
CA LEU A 231 20.02 4.21 17.72
C LEU A 231 21.23 5.15 17.88
N THR A 232 21.60 5.84 16.81
CA THR A 232 22.71 6.78 16.80
C THR A 232 22.22 8.19 17.12
N THR A 233 23.07 9.00 17.75
CA THR A 233 22.81 10.43 17.95
C THR A 233 22.72 11.16 16.62
N SER A 234 21.72 12.02 16.46
CA SER A 234 21.62 12.94 15.33
C SER A 234 22.08 14.34 15.72
N TRP A 235 22.75 15.02 14.79
CA TRP A 235 23.14 16.44 14.88
C TRP A 235 22.29 17.32 13.97
N ASP A 236 21.22 16.78 13.38
CA ASP A 236 20.33 17.48 12.44
C ASP A 236 19.75 18.77 13.06
N PHE A 237 19.53 18.74 14.39
CA PHE A 237 18.94 19.83 15.18
C PHE A 237 19.94 20.39 16.21
N GLY A 238 21.23 20.45 15.87
CA GLY A 238 22.27 20.98 16.74
C GLY A 238 22.42 20.19 18.05
N PHE A 239 22.39 20.89 19.20
CA PHE A 239 22.53 20.26 20.53
C PHE A 239 21.18 19.92 21.18
N ALA A 240 20.09 19.86 20.41
CA ALA A 240 18.79 19.42 20.92
C ALA A 240 18.90 18.00 21.52
N TYR A 241 18.23 17.78 22.65
CA TYR A 241 18.21 16.46 23.30
C TYR A 241 17.65 15.40 22.32
N PRO A 242 18.27 14.21 22.21
CA PRO A 242 19.39 13.69 22.99
C PRO A 242 20.77 13.85 22.33
N THR A 243 21.78 14.14 23.14
CA THR A 243 23.18 14.37 22.72
C THR A 243 24.13 13.21 22.99
N SER A 244 23.61 12.06 23.45
CA SER A 244 24.40 10.86 23.76
C SER A 244 23.63 9.59 23.41
N ALA A 245 24.35 8.48 23.17
CA ALA A 245 23.72 7.20 22.84
C ALA A 245 22.76 6.70 23.94
N ILE A 246 23.10 6.88 25.22
CA ILE A 246 22.19 6.53 26.32
C ILE A 246 20.95 7.44 26.34
N GLY A 247 21.11 8.71 25.97
CA GLY A 247 20.01 9.64 25.78
C GLY A 247 19.09 9.24 24.62
N VAL A 248 19.64 8.69 23.52
CA VAL A 248 18.84 8.16 22.40
C VAL A 248 17.94 7.02 22.87
N ILE A 249 18.49 6.05 23.60
CA ILE A 249 17.69 4.94 24.15
C ILE A 249 16.63 5.44 25.15
N ALA A 250 16.98 6.38 26.02
CA ALA A 250 16.04 6.98 26.95
C ALA A 250 14.92 7.71 26.22
N PHE A 251 15.25 8.48 25.18
CA PHE A 251 14.29 9.19 24.34
C PHE A 251 13.36 8.21 23.61
N LEU A 252 13.88 7.17 22.96
CA LEU A 252 13.07 6.15 22.29
C LEU A 252 12.06 5.50 23.24
N ARG A 253 12.52 5.07 24.43
CA ARG A 253 11.64 4.46 25.43
C ARG A 253 10.60 5.43 25.97
N GLN A 254 11.02 6.64 26.31
CA GLN A 254 10.11 7.67 26.81
C GLN A 254 9.03 7.99 25.78
N THR A 255 9.41 8.22 24.53
CA THR A 255 8.46 8.51 23.46
C THR A 255 7.44 7.40 23.24
N LEU A 256 7.83 6.12 23.34
CA LEU A 256 6.89 5.01 23.24
C LEU A 256 5.91 4.95 24.43
N TYR A 257 6.38 5.26 25.64
CA TYR A 257 5.47 5.41 26.80
C TYR A 257 4.56 6.63 26.67
N ASP A 258 5.08 7.74 26.14
CA ASP A 258 4.31 8.96 25.89
C ASP A 258 3.23 8.69 24.83
N ALA A 259 3.52 7.90 23.80
CA ALA A 259 2.55 7.49 22.78
C ALA A 259 1.44 6.56 23.35
N ASP A 260 1.81 5.58 24.20
CA ASP A 260 0.85 4.72 24.92
C ASP A 260 -0.05 5.55 25.85
N TRP A 261 0.53 6.50 26.58
CA TRP A 261 -0.22 7.44 27.40
C TRP A 261 -1.16 8.30 26.54
N TYR A 262 -0.67 8.80 25.41
CA TYR A 262 -1.41 9.69 24.51
C TYR A 262 -2.67 9.02 23.98
N GLU A 263 -2.56 7.77 23.52
CA GLU A 263 -3.70 6.96 23.06
C GLU A 263 -4.75 6.81 24.16
N ARG A 264 -4.34 6.41 25.37
CA ARG A 264 -5.25 6.26 26.52
C ARG A 264 -5.88 7.57 26.96
N ALA A 265 -5.16 8.68 26.85
CA ALA A 265 -5.67 10.00 27.21
C ALA A 265 -6.79 10.41 26.25
N TRP A 266 -6.64 10.15 24.95
CA TRP A 266 -7.70 10.37 23.96
C TRP A 266 -8.89 9.43 24.16
N GLU A 267 -8.66 8.15 24.45
CA GLU A 267 -9.73 7.21 24.78
C GLU A 267 -10.56 7.70 25.98
N ALA A 268 -9.90 8.09 27.08
CA ALA A 268 -10.57 8.60 28.26
C ALA A 268 -11.36 9.89 27.98
N TYR A 269 -10.81 10.80 27.18
CA TYR A 269 -11.53 12.02 26.76
C TYR A 269 -12.75 11.71 25.88
N LEU A 270 -12.65 10.72 24.99
CA LEU A 270 -13.77 10.32 24.12
C LEU A 270 -14.89 9.61 24.91
N GLU A 271 -14.54 8.92 26.00
CA GLU A 271 -15.51 8.29 26.90
C GLU A 271 -16.22 9.31 27.81
N ASP A 272 -15.49 10.27 28.38
CA ASP A 272 -16.06 11.33 29.23
C ASP A 272 -15.47 12.73 28.91
N PRO A 273 -15.98 13.38 27.85
CA PRO A 273 -15.52 14.72 27.47
C PRO A 273 -15.86 15.82 28.48
N ALA A 274 -16.76 15.54 29.44
CA ALA A 274 -17.22 16.52 30.42
C ALA A 274 -16.32 16.56 31.67
N SER A 275 -15.71 15.44 32.04
CA SER A 275 -14.86 15.34 33.23
C SER A 275 -13.36 15.38 32.93
N VAL A 276 -12.95 15.05 31.70
CA VAL A 276 -11.54 14.96 31.30
C VAL A 276 -11.18 16.13 30.39
N GLU A 277 -10.04 16.78 30.66
CA GLU A 277 -9.51 17.82 29.78
C GLU A 277 -9.07 17.21 28.45
N ARG A 278 -9.38 17.89 27.34
CA ARG A 278 -8.99 17.46 26.01
C ARG A 278 -7.45 17.42 25.89
N PRO A 279 -6.84 16.28 25.53
CA PRO A 279 -5.41 16.23 25.24
C PRO A 279 -5.01 17.15 24.09
N GLU A 280 -3.80 17.69 24.13
CA GLU A 280 -3.26 18.46 23.01
C GLU A 280 -3.09 17.60 21.75
N THR A 281 -3.23 18.19 20.56
CA THR A 281 -2.98 17.44 19.32
C THR A 281 -1.48 17.29 19.11
N ASN A 282 -1.02 16.06 18.91
CA ASN A 282 0.37 15.72 18.64
C ASN A 282 0.42 14.60 17.59
N GLU A 283 0.61 14.99 16.33
CA GLU A 283 0.65 14.10 15.16
C GLU A 283 1.74 13.03 15.28
N ALA A 284 2.86 13.37 15.93
CA ALA A 284 3.99 12.47 16.06
C ALA A 284 3.70 11.33 17.05
N LEU A 285 3.05 11.64 18.18
CA LEU A 285 2.61 10.62 19.14
C LEU A 285 1.45 9.79 18.56
N GLU A 286 0.52 10.44 17.86
CA GLU A 286 -0.58 9.76 17.16
C GLU A 286 -0.05 8.74 16.13
N ALA A 287 0.95 9.11 15.33
CA ALA A 287 1.58 8.25 14.33
C ALA A 287 2.33 7.03 14.92
N LEU A 288 2.62 7.04 16.23
CA LEU A 288 3.22 5.92 16.94
C LEU A 288 2.19 4.98 17.58
N GLY A 289 0.91 5.33 17.60
CA GLY A 289 -0.13 4.47 18.19
C GLY A 289 -0.18 3.07 17.57
N SER A 290 -0.02 2.95 16.25
CA SER A 290 0.03 1.64 15.58
C SER A 290 1.25 0.80 15.97
N VAL A 291 2.37 1.45 16.34
CA VAL A 291 3.57 0.76 16.85
C VAL A 291 3.34 0.27 18.27
N VAL A 292 2.75 1.10 19.13
CA VAL A 292 2.44 0.75 20.52
C VAL A 292 1.47 -0.43 20.58
N ARG A 293 0.45 -0.45 19.71
CA ARG A 293 -0.48 -1.59 19.57
C ARG A 293 0.14 -2.84 18.94
N GLY A 294 1.35 -2.74 18.38
CA GLY A 294 2.03 -3.84 17.69
C GLY A 294 1.48 -4.16 16.29
N GLU A 295 0.74 -3.24 15.68
CA GLU A 295 0.18 -3.36 14.33
C GLU A 295 1.22 -3.04 13.25
N THR A 296 2.08 -2.05 13.51
CA THR A 296 3.15 -1.61 12.62
C THR A 296 4.51 -1.93 13.24
N PRO A 297 5.43 -2.59 12.52
CA PRO A 297 6.78 -2.84 13.03
C PRO A 297 7.59 -1.54 13.11
N LEU A 298 8.49 -1.46 14.10
CA LEU A 298 9.49 -0.41 14.24
C LEU A 298 10.86 -0.95 13.83
N ILE A 299 11.47 -0.33 12.82
CA ILE A 299 12.80 -0.66 12.31
C ILE A 299 13.82 0.27 13.00
N PHE A 300 14.91 -0.31 13.49
CA PHE A 300 16.03 0.42 14.05
C PHE A 300 17.22 0.39 13.10
N GLU A 301 17.63 1.56 12.62
CA GLU A 301 18.92 1.72 11.95
C GLU A 301 20.05 1.73 12.98
N THR A 302 20.98 0.81 12.79
CA THR A 302 22.18 0.65 13.62
C THR A 302 23.43 0.78 12.77
N ARG A 303 24.47 1.42 13.32
CA ARG A 303 25.77 1.61 12.64
C ARG A 303 26.83 0.63 13.10
N SER A 304 26.60 -0.09 14.20
CA SER A 304 27.54 -1.08 14.72
C SER A 304 26.83 -2.24 15.42
N ASP A 305 27.53 -3.37 15.52
CA ASP A 305 27.02 -4.58 16.17
C ASP A 305 26.72 -4.35 17.66
N GLU A 306 27.45 -3.43 18.32
CA GLU A 306 27.21 -3.07 19.71
C GLU A 306 25.88 -2.35 19.91
N GLU A 307 25.37 -1.63 18.90
CA GLU A 307 24.07 -0.98 18.98
C GLU A 307 22.93 -2.01 18.95
N ILE A 308 23.09 -3.09 18.18
CA ILE A 308 22.11 -4.19 18.10
C ILE A 308 21.94 -4.85 19.49
N GLN A 309 23.01 -4.97 20.26
CA GLN A 309 22.97 -5.60 21.60
C GLN A 309 22.31 -4.73 22.68
N ARG A 310 21.97 -3.46 22.39
CA ARG A 310 21.39 -2.54 23.38
C ARG A 310 19.87 -2.53 23.41
N VAL A 311 19.23 -3.12 22.40
CA VAL A 311 17.76 -3.13 22.22
C VAL A 311 17.16 -4.37 22.87
#